data_AF-A0A7Y1YCP7-F1
#
_entry.id   AF-A0A7Y1YCP7-F1
#
_cell.length_a   1.000
_cell.length_b   1.000
_cell.length_c   1.000
_cell.angle_alpha   90.00
_cell.angle_beta   90.00
_cell.angle_gamma   90.00
#
_symmetry.space_group_name_H-M   'P 1'
#
loop_
_entity.id
_entity.type
_entity.pdbx_description
1 polymer ?
#
loop_
_entity_poly.entity_id
_entity_poly.type
_entity_poly.pdbx_seq_one_letter_code
_entity_poly.pdbx_strand_id
1 'polypeptide(L)'
;MEVFKKKINRDPLGIWIAILALILICLAWLMQLYSLIDWEGAVKLGVQNESFTGDLAERAIADVERGVAIADILWALPITIVAIIGLVRKKFIGFIAAMMAFAVCVYFPLFYAFRESMSFDIVLVAIILWAVPSLLGIYGLWINRNLFSTK
;
A
#
# COMPACT_ATOMS: atom_id res chain seq x y z
N MET A 1 8.13 -15.42 -21.78
CA MET A 1 7.67 -14.13 -22.36
C MET A 1 6.32 -14.25 -23.08
N GLU A 2 6.08 -15.31 -23.87
CA GLU A 2 4.78 -15.52 -24.54
C GLU A 2 3.57 -15.70 -23.59
N VAL A 3 3.76 -16.38 -22.46
CA VAL A 3 2.71 -16.56 -21.43
C VAL A 3 2.22 -15.23 -20.86
N PHE A 4 3.13 -14.26 -20.71
CA PHE A 4 2.80 -12.90 -20.27
C PHE A 4 2.02 -12.14 -21.35
N LYS A 5 2.48 -12.18 -22.62
CA LYS A 5 1.75 -11.58 -23.75
C LYS A 5 0.31 -12.09 -23.88
N LYS A 6 0.09 -13.39 -23.68
CA LYS A 6 -1.24 -14.01 -23.79
C LYS A 6 -2.18 -13.64 -22.63
N LYS A 7 -1.64 -13.31 -21.44
CA LYS A 7 -2.42 -12.82 -20.29
C LYS A 7 -2.74 -11.33 -20.39
N ILE A 8 -1.81 -10.51 -20.87
CA ILE A 8 -1.99 -9.05 -21.04
C ILE A 8 -3.20 -8.74 -21.93
N ASN A 9 -3.40 -9.47 -23.03
CA ASN A 9 -4.55 -9.29 -23.92
C ASN A 9 -5.88 -9.88 -23.41
N ARG A 10 -5.86 -10.61 -22.29
CA ARG A 10 -7.03 -11.37 -21.80
C ARG A 10 -7.66 -10.74 -20.56
N ASP A 11 -6.90 -9.97 -19.81
CA ASP A 11 -7.37 -9.40 -18.55
C ASP A 11 -7.86 -7.95 -18.74
N PRO A 12 -9.07 -7.62 -18.24
CA PRO A 12 -9.62 -6.28 -18.29
C PRO A 12 -8.68 -5.23 -17.70
N LEU A 13 -8.68 -4.02 -18.28
CA LEU A 13 -7.86 -2.88 -17.83
C LEU A 13 -7.94 -2.64 -16.32
N GLY A 14 -9.12 -2.82 -15.71
CA GLY A 14 -9.33 -2.65 -14.27
C GLY A 14 -8.48 -3.56 -13.39
N ILE A 15 -8.15 -4.79 -13.85
CA ILE A 15 -7.26 -5.70 -13.11
C ILE A 15 -5.82 -5.22 -13.19
N TRP A 16 -5.39 -4.72 -14.35
CA TRP A 16 -4.05 -4.17 -14.52
C TRP A 16 -3.84 -2.91 -13.68
N ILE A 17 -4.84 -2.03 -13.61
CA ILE A 17 -4.81 -0.87 -12.71
C ILE A 17 -4.67 -1.32 -11.26
N ALA A 18 -5.46 -2.32 -10.83
CA ALA A 18 -5.36 -2.84 -9.48
C ALA A 18 -3.99 -3.46 -9.18
N ILE A 19 -3.43 -4.27 -10.09
CA ILE A 19 -2.10 -4.86 -9.92
C ILE A 19 -1.03 -3.77 -9.85
N LEU A 20 -1.08 -2.76 -10.72
CA LEU A 20 -0.13 -1.65 -10.71
C LEU A 20 -0.20 -0.88 -9.38
N ALA A 21 -1.41 -0.54 -8.91
CA ALA A 21 -1.60 0.12 -7.63
C ALA A 21 -1.04 -0.71 -6.47
N LEU A 22 -1.29 -2.03 -6.44
CA LEU A 22 -0.74 -2.93 -5.43
C LEU A 22 0.79 -3.03 -5.48
N ILE A 23 1.40 -2.97 -6.67
CA ILE A 23 2.87 -2.94 -6.80
C ILE A 23 3.43 -1.66 -6.19
N LEU A 24 2.83 -0.50 -6.47
CA LEU A 24 3.26 0.78 -5.89
C LEU A 24 3.08 0.78 -4.36
N ILE A 25 1.96 0.27 -3.86
CA ILE A 25 1.70 0.08 -2.43
C ILE A 25 2.73 -0.85 -1.80
N CYS A 26 3.07 -1.96 -2.46
CA CYS A 26 4.09 -2.90 -2.00
C CYS A 26 5.47 -2.25 -1.91
N LEU A 27 5.84 -1.40 -2.87
CA LEU A 27 7.09 -0.63 -2.80
C LEU A 27 7.10 0.30 -1.59
N ALA A 28 5.98 0.94 -1.28
CA ALA A 28 5.88 1.80 -0.10
C ALA A 28 6.04 1.01 1.22
N TRP A 29 5.49 -0.20 1.30
CA TRP A 29 5.75 -1.08 2.44
C TRP A 29 7.22 -1.52 2.52
N LEU A 30 7.86 -1.82 1.39
CA LEU A 30 9.30 -2.14 1.38
C LEU A 30 10.15 -0.95 1.83
N MET A 31 9.72 0.28 1.54
CA MET A 31 10.34 1.50 2.04
C MET A 31 10.18 1.65 3.57
N GLN A 32 9.02 1.26 4.13
CA GLN A 32 8.85 1.17 5.59
C GLN A 32 9.69 0.05 6.21
N LEU A 33 9.89 -1.07 5.50
CA LEU A 33 10.78 -2.12 5.97
C LEU A 33 12.22 -1.63 6.02
N TYR A 34 12.64 -0.88 5.01
CA TYR A 34 13.97 -0.29 4.97
C TYR A 34 14.19 0.71 6.11
N SER A 35 13.21 1.58 6.43
CA SER A 35 13.35 2.50 7.56
C SER A 35 13.49 1.80 8.91
N LEU A 36 12.89 0.61 9.09
CA LEU A 36 13.07 -0.20 10.29
C LEU A 36 14.47 -0.81 10.40
N ILE A 37 15.14 -1.09 9.28
CA ILE A 37 16.49 -1.68 9.24
C ILE A 37 17.55 -0.59 9.36
N ASP A 38 17.39 0.50 8.60
CA ASP A 38 18.34 1.59 8.48
C ASP A 38 17.59 2.93 8.40
N TRP A 39 17.23 3.45 9.57
CA TRP A 39 16.47 4.70 9.69
C TRP A 39 17.24 5.89 9.11
N GLU A 40 18.55 5.99 9.38
CA GLU A 40 19.38 7.07 8.85
C GLU A 40 19.52 6.99 7.32
N GLY A 41 19.65 5.78 6.77
CA GLY A 41 19.61 5.54 5.34
C GLY A 41 18.27 5.96 4.73
N ALA A 42 17.15 5.63 5.37
CA ALA A 42 15.83 6.02 4.91
C ALA A 42 15.63 7.55 4.92
N VAL A 43 16.15 8.25 5.93
CA VAL A 43 16.18 9.72 5.97
C VAL A 43 17.02 10.28 4.81
N LYS A 44 18.22 9.74 4.57
CA LYS A 44 19.08 10.16 3.44
C LYS A 44 18.43 9.95 2.07
N LEU A 45 17.62 8.91 1.92
CA LEU A 45 16.85 8.64 0.70
C LEU A 45 15.58 9.49 0.57
N GLY A 46 15.26 10.32 1.57
CA GLY A 46 14.04 11.14 1.58
C GLY A 46 12.75 10.35 1.80
N VAL A 47 12.87 9.12 2.31
CA VAL A 47 11.74 8.23 2.61
C VAL A 47 11.21 8.48 4.03
N GLN A 48 12.01 9.13 4.88
CA GLN A 48 11.66 9.55 6.24
C GLN A 48 12.12 10.99 6.48
N ASN A 49 11.38 11.72 7.32
CA ASN A 49 11.57 13.16 7.50
C ASN A 49 12.53 13.54 8.63
N GLU A 50 12.68 12.71 9.67
CA GLU A 50 13.38 13.10 10.89
C GLU A 50 14.37 12.05 11.37
N SER A 51 15.55 12.51 11.78
CA SER A 51 16.47 11.75 12.63
C SER A 51 16.13 12.05 14.09
N PHE A 52 15.88 11.02 14.91
CA PHE A 52 15.56 11.22 16.33
C PHE A 52 16.85 11.42 17.14
N THR A 53 17.13 12.66 17.53
CA THR A 53 18.45 13.06 18.08
C THR A 53 18.50 13.27 19.59
N GLY A 54 17.38 13.13 20.30
CA GLY A 54 17.44 12.46 21.60
C GLY A 54 16.68 13.06 22.78
N ASP A 55 15.81 14.04 22.59
CA ASP A 55 14.86 14.43 23.66
C ASP A 55 13.77 13.36 23.86
N LEU A 56 13.16 13.32 25.05
CA LEU A 56 12.10 12.38 25.41
C LEU A 56 10.90 12.46 24.46
N ALA A 57 10.55 13.66 24.01
CA ALA A 57 9.47 13.86 23.04
C ALA A 57 9.81 13.24 21.67
N GLU A 58 11.02 13.47 21.16
CA GLU A 58 11.48 12.89 19.88
C GLU A 58 11.56 11.36 19.94
N ARG A 59 12.02 10.80 21.07
CA ARG A 59 12.06 9.34 21.26
C ARG A 59 10.67 8.73 21.31
N ALA A 60 9.71 9.40 21.95
CA ALA A 60 8.33 8.94 21.97
C ALA A 60 7.71 8.93 20.57
N ILE A 61 7.96 9.97 19.75
CA ILE A 61 7.54 10.02 18.35
C ILE A 61 8.19 8.88 17.55
N ALA A 62 9.49 8.66 17.74
CA ALA A 62 10.23 7.57 17.10
C ALA A 62 9.63 6.19 17.35
N ASP A 63 9.25 5.92 18.59
CA ASP A 63 8.66 4.64 18.97
C ASP A 63 7.28 4.45 18.34
N VAL A 64 6.49 5.52 18.21
CA VAL A 64 5.22 5.48 17.49
C VAL A 64 5.43 5.23 15.99
N GLU A 65 6.38 5.93 15.36
CA GLU A 65 6.70 5.72 13.94
C GLU A 65 7.16 4.30 13.65
N ARG A 66 8.07 3.78 14.48
CA ARG A 66 8.52 2.39 14.37
C ARG A 66 7.37 1.41 14.62
N GLY A 67 6.50 1.69 15.58
CA GLY A 67 5.31 0.88 15.86
C GLY A 67 4.38 0.78 14.65
N VAL A 68 4.16 1.90 13.94
CA VAL A 68 3.36 1.92 12.71
C VAL A 68 4.06 1.20 11.57
N ALA A 69 5.34 1.44 11.36
CA ALA A 69 6.10 0.70 10.36
C ALA A 69 6.05 -0.82 10.63
N ILE A 70 6.18 -1.26 11.88
CA ILE A 70 6.04 -2.68 12.25
C ILE A 70 4.65 -3.21 11.90
N ALA A 71 3.59 -2.44 12.19
CA ALA A 71 2.22 -2.83 11.83
C ALA A 71 2.04 -2.98 10.31
N ASP A 72 2.58 -2.05 9.53
CA ASP A 72 2.55 -2.10 8.07
C ASP A 72 3.28 -3.34 7.52
N ILE A 73 4.43 -3.71 8.11
CA ILE A 73 5.19 -4.89 7.70
C ILE A 73 4.52 -6.20 8.11
N LEU A 74 3.94 -6.27 9.31
CA LEU A 74 3.33 -7.51 9.81
C LEU A 74 1.95 -7.78 9.20
N TRP A 75 1.19 -6.73 8.86
CA TRP A 75 -0.16 -6.88 8.32
C TRP A 75 -0.28 -6.47 6.86
N ALA A 76 0.01 -5.21 6.52
CA ALA A 76 -0.28 -4.69 5.19
C ALA A 76 0.57 -5.34 4.10
N LEU A 77 1.86 -5.58 4.36
CA LEU A 77 2.77 -6.19 3.39
C LEU A 77 2.37 -7.64 3.02
N PRO A 78 2.17 -8.57 3.97
CA PRO A 78 1.71 -9.93 3.66
C PRO A 78 0.37 -9.95 2.90
N ILE A 79 -0.59 -9.11 3.29
CA ILE A 79 -1.88 -8.99 2.60
C ILE A 79 -1.66 -8.52 1.16
N THR A 80 -0.79 -7.53 0.95
CA THR A 80 -0.47 -7.02 -0.38
C THR A 80 0.22 -8.07 -1.25
N ILE A 81 1.13 -8.87 -0.70
CA ILE A 81 1.78 -9.98 -1.42
C ILE A 81 0.74 -11.05 -1.82
N VAL A 82 -0.12 -11.46 -0.89
CA VAL A 82 -1.20 -12.42 -1.16
C VAL A 82 -2.16 -11.88 -2.22
N ALA A 83 -2.49 -10.59 -2.16
CA ALA A 83 -3.29 -9.90 -3.17
C ALA A 83 -2.67 -10.01 -4.56
N ILE A 84 -1.42 -9.60 -4.74
CA ILE A 84 -0.72 -9.63 -6.03
C ILE A 84 -0.68 -11.06 -6.59
N ILE A 85 -0.21 -12.03 -5.79
CA ILE A 85 -0.09 -13.43 -6.22
C ILE A 85 -1.46 -14.01 -6.56
N GLY A 86 -2.46 -13.75 -5.72
CA GLY A 86 -3.81 -14.27 -5.89
C GLY A 86 -4.52 -13.67 -7.10
N LEU A 87 -4.35 -12.37 -7.39
CA LEU A 87 -4.90 -11.71 -8.58
C LEU A 87 -4.27 -12.28 -9.87
N VAL A 88 -2.94 -12.42 -9.91
CA VAL A 88 -2.23 -13.01 -11.07
C VAL A 88 -2.65 -14.46 -11.34
N ARG A 89 -3.02 -15.19 -10.28
CA ARG A 89 -3.54 -16.55 -10.32
C ARG A 89 -5.08 -16.64 -10.42
N LYS A 90 -5.77 -15.49 -10.48
CA LYS A 90 -7.23 -15.39 -10.53
C LYS A 90 -7.94 -16.16 -9.42
N LYS A 91 -7.41 -16.09 -8.21
CA LYS A 91 -7.99 -16.74 -7.02
C LYS A 91 -8.84 -15.75 -6.24
N PHE A 92 -9.99 -16.22 -5.73
CA PHE A 92 -10.88 -15.43 -4.87
C PHE A 92 -10.17 -14.83 -3.66
N ILE A 93 -9.26 -15.57 -3.04
CA ILE A 93 -8.45 -15.07 -1.92
C ILE A 93 -7.62 -13.84 -2.31
N GLY A 94 -7.11 -13.80 -3.54
CA GLY A 94 -6.38 -12.63 -4.05
C GLY A 94 -7.26 -11.40 -4.22
N PHE A 95 -8.50 -11.60 -4.68
CA PHE A 95 -9.50 -10.53 -4.76
C PHE A 95 -9.81 -9.97 -3.37
N ILE A 96 -10.10 -10.82 -2.38
CA ILE A 96 -10.37 -10.37 -1.01
C ILE A 96 -9.16 -9.65 -0.40
N ALA A 97 -7.96 -10.23 -0.52
CA ALA A 97 -6.74 -9.61 -0.01
C ALA A 97 -6.46 -8.25 -0.67
N ALA A 98 -6.72 -8.12 -1.98
CA ALA A 98 -6.56 -6.85 -2.68
C ALA A 98 -7.54 -5.79 -2.16
N MET A 99 -8.81 -6.16 -1.96
CA MET A 99 -9.83 -5.27 -1.39
C MET A 99 -9.44 -4.82 0.02
N MET A 100 -8.88 -5.71 0.84
CA MET A 100 -8.35 -5.36 2.17
C MET A 100 -7.17 -4.39 2.09
N ALA A 101 -6.18 -4.67 1.23
CA ALA A 101 -5.02 -3.79 1.05
C ALA A 101 -5.45 -2.38 0.59
N PHE A 102 -6.37 -2.30 -0.37
CA PHE A 102 -6.91 -1.01 -0.82
C PHE A 102 -7.72 -0.30 0.27
N ALA A 103 -8.49 -1.02 1.08
CA ALA A 103 -9.21 -0.40 2.20
C ALA A 103 -8.25 0.25 3.21
N VAL A 104 -7.11 -0.38 3.51
CA VAL A 104 -6.06 0.20 4.35
C VAL A 104 -5.55 1.52 3.75
N CYS A 105 -5.26 1.55 2.45
CA CYS A 105 -4.78 2.75 1.76
C CYS A 105 -5.85 3.85 1.59
N VAL A 106 -7.14 3.51 1.58
CA VAL A 106 -8.24 4.49 1.64
C VAL A 106 -8.37 5.09 3.04
N TYR A 107 -8.10 4.31 4.08
CA TYR A 107 -8.09 4.78 5.46
C TYR A 107 -6.85 5.64 5.80
N PHE A 108 -5.70 5.34 5.20
CA PHE A 108 -4.42 5.96 5.52
C PHE A 108 -4.43 7.50 5.54
N PRO A 109 -5.05 8.22 4.59
CA PRO A 109 -5.10 9.69 4.64
C PRO A 109 -5.81 10.23 5.88
N LEU A 110 -6.86 9.55 6.37
CA LEU A 110 -7.53 9.95 7.61
C LEU A 110 -6.62 9.74 8.80
N PHE A 111 -6.00 8.55 8.91
CA PHE A 111 -5.02 8.25 9.95
C PHE A 111 -3.90 9.29 9.99
N TYR A 112 -3.33 9.60 8.83
CA TYR A 112 -2.25 10.58 8.70
C TYR A 112 -2.72 12.00 9.07
N ALA A 113 -3.91 12.41 8.63
CA ALA A 113 -4.46 13.73 8.93
C ALA A 113 -4.64 13.96 10.44
N PHE A 114 -5.22 12.98 11.14
CA PHE A 114 -5.47 13.08 12.58
C PHE A 114 -4.20 12.96 13.43
N ARG A 115 -3.17 12.30 12.91
CA ARG A 115 -1.93 12.04 13.64
C ARG A 115 -0.86 13.11 13.40
N GLU A 116 -0.57 13.40 12.14
CA GLU A 116 0.58 14.23 11.75
C GLU A 116 0.16 15.67 11.46
N SER A 117 -0.80 15.85 10.55
CA SER A 117 -1.17 17.19 10.13
C SER A 117 -2.54 17.25 9.46
N MET A 118 -3.38 18.17 9.95
CA MET A 118 -4.63 18.58 9.29
C MET A 118 -4.39 19.62 8.18
N SER A 119 -3.13 19.88 7.79
CA SER A 119 -2.82 20.76 6.67
C SER A 119 -3.45 20.25 5.38
N PHE A 120 -4.23 21.11 4.73
CA PHE A 120 -4.99 20.75 3.52
C PHE A 120 -4.09 20.16 2.43
N ASP A 121 -2.94 20.77 2.17
CA ASP A 121 -2.04 20.36 1.08
C ASP A 121 -1.51 18.94 1.31
N ILE A 122 -1.12 18.63 2.55
CA ILE A 122 -0.57 17.32 2.92
C ILE A 122 -1.66 16.24 2.85
N VAL A 123 -2.85 16.53 3.38
CA VAL A 123 -3.99 15.61 3.33
C VAL A 123 -4.43 15.37 1.87
N LEU A 124 -4.45 16.40 1.04
CA LEU A 124 -4.77 16.28 -0.38
C LEU A 124 -3.77 15.38 -1.11
N VAL A 125 -2.47 15.55 -0.87
CA VAL A 125 -1.42 14.69 -1.41
C VAL A 125 -1.63 13.24 -0.95
N ALA A 126 -1.92 13.01 0.33
CA ALA A 126 -2.19 11.67 0.84
C ALA A 126 -3.42 11.02 0.16
N ILE A 127 -4.50 11.77 -0.04
CA ILE A 127 -5.70 11.28 -0.75
C ILE A 127 -5.35 10.89 -2.19
N ILE A 128 -4.62 11.74 -2.91
CA ILE A 128 -4.27 11.51 -4.32
C ILE A 128 -3.32 10.32 -4.47
N LEU A 129 -2.35 10.17 -3.57
CA LEU A 129 -1.36 9.09 -3.65
C LEU A 129 -1.90 7.74 -3.18
N TRP A 130 -2.78 7.73 -2.16
CA TRP A 130 -3.21 6.50 -1.50
C TRP A 130 -4.67 6.14 -1.78
N ALA A 131 -5.60 7.05 -1.51
CA ALA A 131 -7.02 6.74 -1.60
C ALA A 131 -7.50 6.63 -3.05
N VAL A 132 -7.12 7.56 -3.93
CA VAL A 132 -7.60 7.57 -5.33
C VAL A 132 -7.17 6.30 -6.10
N PRO A 133 -5.89 5.88 -6.10
CA PRO A 133 -5.48 4.66 -6.77
C PRO A 133 -6.15 3.41 -6.18
N SER A 134 -6.37 3.42 -4.86
CA SER A 134 -7.03 2.32 -4.16
C SER A 134 -8.51 2.22 -4.48
N LEU A 135 -9.23 3.34 -4.59
CA LEU A 135 -10.63 3.38 -5.03
C LEU A 135 -10.77 2.92 -6.48
N LEU A 136 -9.85 3.34 -7.37
CA LEU A 136 -9.81 2.85 -8.75
C LEU A 136 -9.52 1.34 -8.81
N GLY A 137 -8.62 0.84 -7.97
CA GLY A 137 -8.34 -0.57 -7.80
C GLY A 137 -9.57 -1.35 -7.33
N ILE A 138 -10.25 -0.87 -6.30
CA ILE A 138 -11.51 -1.44 -5.79
C ILE A 138 -12.57 -1.50 -6.89
N TYR A 139 -12.82 -0.38 -7.56
CA TYR A 139 -13.80 -0.29 -8.64
C TYR A 139 -13.47 -1.24 -9.80
N GLY A 140 -12.20 -1.24 -10.22
CA GLY A 140 -11.67 -2.10 -11.26
C GLY A 140 -11.83 -3.59 -10.92
N LEU A 141 -11.54 -3.99 -9.69
CA LEU A 141 -11.73 -5.36 -9.23
C LEU A 141 -13.21 -5.72 -9.11
N TRP A 142 -14.06 -4.82 -8.62
CA TRP A 142 -15.48 -5.08 -8.38
C TRP A 142 -16.27 -5.34 -9.67
N ILE A 143 -16.02 -4.55 -10.72
CA ILE A 143 -16.64 -4.76 -12.04
C ILE A 143 -16.22 -6.12 -12.61
N ASN A 144 -14.97 -6.53 -12.35
CA ASN A 144 -14.38 -7.74 -12.88
C ASN A 144 -14.45 -8.93 -11.91
N ARG A 145 -15.25 -8.83 -10.84
CA ARG A 145 -15.32 -9.83 -9.75
C ARG A 145 -15.66 -11.25 -10.22
N ASN A 146 -16.40 -11.37 -11.31
CA ASN A 146 -16.80 -12.66 -11.89
C ASN A 146 -15.59 -13.51 -12.31
N LEU A 147 -14.44 -12.89 -12.62
CA LEU A 147 -13.20 -13.61 -12.95
C LEU A 147 -12.60 -14.39 -11.77
N PHE A 148 -13.03 -14.07 -10.55
CA PHE A 148 -12.57 -14.69 -9.31
C PHE A 148 -13.65 -15.57 -8.65
N SER A 149 -14.87 -15.55 -9.19
CA SER A 149 -16.03 -16.26 -8.64
C SER A 149 -16.15 -17.70 -9.13
N THR A 150 -15.33 -18.12 -10.10
CA THR A 150 -15.43 -19.44 -10.72
C THR A 150 -14.41 -20.40 -10.10
N LYS A 151 -14.92 -21.45 -9.43
CA LYS A 151 -14.22 -22.73 -9.35
C LYS A 151 -14.08 -23.32 -10.74
#